data_AF-D3EA76-F1
#
_entry.id   AF-D3EA76-F1
#
_cell.length_a   1.000
_cell.length_b   1.000
_cell.length_c   1.000
_cell.angle_alpha   90.00
_cell.angle_beta   90.00
_cell.angle_gamma   90.00
#
_symmetry.space_group_name_H-M   'P 1'
#
loop_
_entity.id
_entity.type
_entity.pdbx_description
1 polymer ?
#
loop_
_entity_poly.entity_id
_entity_poly.type
_entity_poly.pdbx_seq_one_letter_code
_entity_poly.pdbx_strand_id
1 'polypeptide(L)'
;MSIQPNETYVLDLLKELLDTPSPTGYTHDIMKRIEQEAASLGVSLEWNEKGGAILSVPGQDGSRTVGLSAHVDTLGAMVRAVKSEGTLRLTSVGGYMMNSIENEYCIIHTRSGKKYTGTILSTHPSVHVYSDARDFKRQEAHMEVRIDELVESAEDVKKLGIGVGDFVSFDARAVITPSGYIKSRHLDDKASVAALFGLLESMKRDNWKPAYNVKLLISNYEEVGHGAAYIPADIHELIAVDMGCIGDDLSCKETDVSICAKDSSGPYDYGMTSRLIQLAESEGIAYAVDVYPHYGSDASAALSAGSNIKAALIGPGVHASHAMERTHKQAVLNTVKLLAAYVK
;
A
#
# COMPACT_ATOMS: atom_id res chain seq x y z
N MET A 1 1.14 -25.46 -17.00
CA MET A 1 -0.01 -24.57 -17.29
C MET A 1 0.26 -23.23 -16.67
N SER A 2 0.39 -22.19 -17.50
CA SER A 2 0.53 -20.79 -17.07
C SER A 2 -0.78 -20.34 -16.45
N ILE A 3 -0.74 -19.86 -15.21
CA ILE A 3 -1.92 -19.42 -14.45
C ILE A 3 -2.37 -18.08 -15.01
N GLN A 4 -3.66 -17.97 -15.37
CA GLN A 4 -4.22 -16.72 -15.86
C GLN A 4 -5.03 -16.04 -14.75
N PRO A 5 -4.64 -14.83 -14.33
CA PRO A 5 -5.40 -14.08 -13.33
C PRO A 5 -6.74 -13.61 -13.90
N ASN A 6 -7.77 -13.60 -13.05
CA ASN A 6 -9.07 -13.01 -13.37
C ASN A 6 -8.96 -11.48 -13.31
N GLU A 7 -8.83 -10.84 -14.49
CA GLU A 7 -8.63 -9.39 -14.59
C GLU A 7 -9.73 -8.60 -13.88
N THR A 8 -11.00 -8.94 -14.12
CA THR A 8 -12.13 -8.22 -13.53
C THR A 8 -12.09 -8.30 -12.01
N TYR A 9 -11.87 -9.49 -11.45
CA TYR A 9 -11.75 -9.66 -10.00
C TYR A 9 -10.64 -8.79 -9.39
N VAL A 10 -9.44 -8.83 -9.99
CA VAL A 10 -8.28 -8.07 -9.47
C VAL A 10 -8.53 -6.57 -9.54
N LEU A 11 -9.09 -6.07 -10.64
CA LEU A 11 -9.32 -4.64 -10.82
C LEU A 11 -10.48 -4.11 -9.97
N ASP A 12 -11.55 -4.88 -9.81
CA ASP A 12 -12.69 -4.50 -8.97
C ASP A 12 -12.29 -4.47 -7.50
N LEU A 13 -11.56 -5.49 -7.03
CA LEU A 13 -11.02 -5.51 -5.67
C LEU A 13 -10.04 -4.36 -5.45
N LEU A 14 -9.11 -4.12 -6.38
CA LEU A 14 -8.19 -2.99 -6.27
C LEU A 14 -8.93 -1.66 -6.15
N LYS A 15 -9.96 -1.43 -6.98
CA LYS A 15 -10.75 -0.20 -6.91
C LYS A 15 -11.40 -0.03 -5.54
N GLU A 16 -11.99 -1.08 -5.00
CA GLU A 16 -12.62 -1.06 -3.68
C GLU A 16 -11.62 -0.81 -2.55
N LEU A 17 -10.45 -1.44 -2.61
CA LEU A 17 -9.37 -1.21 -1.65
C LEU A 17 -8.92 0.26 -1.70
N LEU A 18 -8.69 0.82 -2.88
CA LEU A 18 -8.27 2.21 -3.06
C LEU A 18 -9.32 3.20 -2.52
N ASP A 19 -10.60 2.92 -2.74
CA ASP A 19 -11.72 3.73 -2.24
C ASP A 19 -11.93 3.64 -0.73
N THR A 20 -11.32 2.67 -0.07
CA THR A 20 -11.44 2.45 1.38
C THR A 20 -10.29 3.15 2.12
N PRO A 21 -10.53 4.21 2.91
CA PRO A 21 -9.48 4.88 3.67
C PRO A 21 -8.80 3.94 4.68
N SER A 22 -7.47 3.98 4.74
CA SER A 22 -6.70 3.14 5.65
C SER A 22 -5.37 3.75 6.08
N PRO A 23 -5.31 5.02 6.54
CA PRO A 23 -4.05 5.59 7.00
C PRO A 23 -3.46 4.74 8.13
N THR A 24 -2.13 4.59 8.16
CA THR A 24 -1.43 3.75 9.14
C THR A 24 -1.88 4.02 10.57
N GLY A 25 -2.29 2.96 11.28
CA GLY A 25 -2.90 3.06 12.61
C GLY A 25 -4.43 3.25 12.64
N TYR A 26 -5.08 3.38 11.48
CA TYR A 26 -6.54 3.44 11.31
C TYR A 26 -6.99 2.52 10.15
N THR A 27 -6.73 1.21 10.29
CA THR A 27 -6.98 0.23 9.22
C THR A 27 -8.20 -0.68 9.46
N HIS A 28 -8.94 -0.49 10.55
CA HIS A 28 -10.07 -1.35 10.93
C HIS A 28 -11.11 -1.60 9.80
N ASP A 29 -11.56 -0.56 9.10
CA ASP A 29 -12.53 -0.66 8.01
C ASP A 29 -11.99 -1.54 6.85
N ILE A 30 -10.74 -1.31 6.43
CA ILE A 30 -10.14 -2.09 5.35
C ILE A 30 -9.79 -3.52 5.77
N MET A 31 -9.33 -3.72 7.00
CA MET A 31 -9.02 -5.08 7.50
C MET A 31 -10.29 -5.94 7.59
N LYS A 32 -11.43 -5.35 7.96
CA LYS A 32 -12.72 -6.05 7.89
C LYS A 32 -13.07 -6.46 6.45
N ARG A 33 -12.76 -5.61 5.47
CA ARG A 33 -12.94 -5.93 4.06
C ARG A 33 -12.01 -7.06 3.58
N ILE A 34 -10.78 -7.12 4.08
CA ILE A 34 -9.82 -8.22 3.85
C ILE A 34 -10.35 -9.53 4.43
N GLU A 35 -10.91 -9.50 5.65
CA GLU A 35 -11.53 -10.67 6.28
C GLU A 35 -12.72 -11.21 5.47
N GLN A 36 -13.58 -10.32 5.01
CA GLN A 36 -14.73 -10.68 4.17
C GLN A 36 -14.28 -11.34 2.85
N GLU A 37 -13.22 -10.82 2.22
CA GLU A 37 -12.66 -11.41 1.00
C GLU A 37 -12.08 -12.79 1.24
N ALA A 38 -11.29 -12.94 2.30
CA ALA A 38 -10.68 -14.21 2.68
C ALA A 38 -11.76 -15.28 2.91
N ALA A 39 -12.82 -14.92 3.63
CA ALA A 39 -13.98 -15.78 3.85
C ALA A 39 -14.71 -16.12 2.55
N SER A 40 -14.88 -15.14 1.65
CA SER A 40 -15.42 -15.32 0.29
C SER A 40 -14.65 -16.39 -0.48
N LEU A 41 -13.32 -16.41 -0.35
CA LEU A 41 -12.42 -17.36 -1.01
C LEU A 41 -12.28 -18.68 -0.25
N GLY A 42 -12.81 -18.80 0.97
CA GLY A 42 -12.69 -19.99 1.81
C GLY A 42 -11.27 -20.17 2.38
N VAL A 43 -10.52 -19.08 2.55
CA VAL A 43 -9.16 -19.08 3.08
C VAL A 43 -9.20 -18.74 4.57
N SER A 44 -8.51 -19.54 5.40
CA SER A 44 -8.41 -19.29 6.84
C SER A 44 -7.58 -18.05 7.12
N LEU A 45 -8.08 -17.18 8.00
CA LEU A 45 -7.42 -15.95 8.42
C LEU A 45 -7.18 -15.96 9.93
N GLU A 46 -5.97 -15.56 10.32
CA GLU A 46 -5.58 -15.27 11.70
C GLU A 46 -5.12 -13.82 11.83
N TRP A 47 -5.24 -13.24 13.01
CA TRP A 47 -4.80 -11.88 13.30
C TRP A 47 -3.51 -11.90 14.10
N ASN A 48 -2.58 -11.00 13.78
CA ASN A 48 -1.51 -10.66 14.70
C ASN A 48 -1.97 -9.56 15.68
N GLU A 49 -1.19 -9.33 16.74
CA GLU A 49 -1.51 -8.34 17.78
C GLU A 49 -1.55 -6.88 17.26
N LYS A 50 -0.92 -6.59 16.12
CA LYS A 50 -0.98 -5.27 15.48
C LYS A 50 -2.27 -5.06 14.66
N GLY A 51 -3.07 -6.12 14.47
CA GLY A 51 -4.26 -6.12 13.61
C GLY A 51 -3.98 -6.40 12.13
N GLY A 52 -2.79 -6.87 11.78
CA GLY A 52 -2.48 -7.41 10.45
C GLY A 52 -3.02 -8.83 10.28
N ALA A 53 -3.37 -9.21 9.05
CA ALA A 53 -3.97 -10.52 8.75
C ALA A 53 -2.93 -11.52 8.23
N ILE A 54 -3.11 -12.78 8.60
CA ILE A 54 -2.30 -13.92 8.19
C ILE A 54 -3.23 -14.96 7.57
N LEU A 55 -3.20 -15.08 6.23
CA LEU A 55 -4.01 -16.02 5.50
C LEU A 55 -3.17 -17.26 5.18
N SER A 56 -3.70 -18.46 5.42
CA SER A 56 -2.96 -19.72 5.22
C SER A 56 -3.55 -20.58 4.10
N VAL A 57 -2.68 -21.04 3.20
CA VAL A 57 -3.03 -21.96 2.11
C VAL A 57 -2.16 -23.22 2.20
N PRO A 58 -2.76 -24.40 2.44
CA PRO A 58 -2.03 -25.67 2.45
C PRO A 58 -1.42 -26.01 1.10
N GLY A 59 -0.14 -26.38 1.11
CA GLY A 59 0.57 -26.87 -0.07
C GLY A 59 0.34 -28.36 -0.34
N GLN A 60 0.98 -28.85 -1.40
CA GLN A 60 1.11 -30.28 -1.66
C GLN A 60 2.10 -30.93 -0.67
N ASP A 61 3.15 -30.19 -0.30
CA ASP A 61 4.11 -30.53 0.73
C ASP A 61 4.06 -29.52 1.89
N GLY A 62 3.78 -30.01 3.10
CA GLY A 62 3.73 -29.19 4.31
C GLY A 62 5.08 -28.98 5.01
N SER A 63 6.18 -29.49 4.46
CA SER A 63 7.52 -29.44 5.07
C SER A 63 8.14 -28.04 5.10
N ARG A 64 7.66 -27.12 4.27
CA ARG A 64 8.13 -25.74 4.16
C ARG A 64 6.96 -24.79 4.01
N THR A 65 7.20 -23.52 4.34
CA THR A 65 6.23 -22.44 4.17
C THR A 65 6.89 -21.24 3.49
N VAL A 66 6.27 -20.75 2.42
CA VAL A 66 6.60 -19.50 1.73
C VAL A 66 5.70 -18.39 2.27
N GLY A 67 6.29 -17.29 2.71
CA GLY A 67 5.58 -16.06 3.06
C GLY A 67 5.44 -15.15 1.84
N LEU A 68 4.27 -14.54 1.68
CA LEU A 68 4.05 -13.45 0.74
C LEU A 68 3.48 -12.28 1.55
N SER A 69 4.12 -11.10 1.58
CA SER A 69 3.58 -9.93 2.26
C SER A 69 3.13 -8.86 1.29
N ALA A 70 2.10 -8.10 1.65
CA ALA A 70 1.71 -6.84 1.02
C ALA A 70 1.05 -5.98 2.10
N HIS A 71 1.09 -4.66 1.97
CA HIS A 71 0.53 -3.77 2.98
C HIS A 71 -0.74 -3.08 2.50
N VAL A 72 -1.64 -2.82 3.44
CA VAL A 72 -2.94 -2.19 3.16
C VAL A 72 -3.10 -0.85 3.86
N ASP A 73 -2.21 -0.54 4.79
CA ASP A 73 -2.11 0.80 5.34
C ASP A 73 -1.59 1.78 4.29
N THR A 74 -1.94 3.05 4.49
CA THR A 74 -1.58 4.11 3.56
C THR A 74 -0.97 5.28 4.29
N LEU A 75 -0.28 6.13 3.52
CA LEU A 75 -0.04 7.51 3.91
C LEU A 75 -1.33 8.24 4.32
N GLY A 76 -1.18 9.19 5.23
CA GLY A 76 -2.26 10.07 5.66
C GLY A 76 -1.74 11.19 6.54
N ALA A 77 -2.62 11.73 7.37
CA ALA A 77 -2.24 12.70 8.39
C ALA A 77 -3.03 12.48 9.67
N MET A 78 -2.60 13.17 10.72
CA MET A 78 -3.29 13.23 12.00
C MET A 78 -3.46 14.69 12.43
N VAL A 79 -4.57 14.99 13.09
CA VAL A 79 -4.80 16.31 13.66
C VAL A 79 -3.76 16.56 14.76
N ARG A 80 -2.90 17.55 14.55
CA ARG A 80 -1.86 17.97 15.49
C ARG A 80 -2.36 19.04 16.45
N ALA A 81 -3.17 19.96 15.96
CA ALA A 81 -3.79 21.02 16.76
C ALA A 81 -5.02 21.59 16.05
N VAL A 82 -6.00 22.04 16.83
CA VAL A 82 -7.11 22.87 16.34
C VAL A 82 -6.68 24.34 16.46
N LYS A 83 -6.76 25.11 15.38
CA LYS A 83 -6.40 26.53 15.39
C LYS A 83 -7.55 27.39 15.90
N SER A 84 -7.22 28.62 16.32
CA SER A 84 -8.19 29.58 16.85
C SER A 84 -9.33 29.90 15.88
N GLU A 85 -9.04 29.89 14.59
CA GLU A 85 -9.91 30.21 13.46
C GLU A 85 -10.72 29.01 12.93
N GLY A 86 -10.65 27.85 13.59
CA GLY A 86 -11.44 26.68 13.23
C GLY A 86 -10.84 25.77 12.14
N THR A 87 -9.60 26.02 11.70
CA THR A 87 -8.84 25.09 10.83
C THR A 87 -7.98 24.11 11.64
N LEU A 88 -7.48 23.06 10.98
CA LEU A 88 -6.68 22.02 11.64
C LEU A 88 -5.22 22.09 11.19
N ARG A 89 -4.27 22.03 12.13
CA ARG A 89 -2.87 21.68 11.84
C ARG A 89 -2.73 20.17 11.70
N LEU A 90 -1.92 19.74 10.75
CA LEU A 90 -1.64 18.33 10.50
C LEU A 90 -0.23 17.94 10.98
N THR A 91 -0.06 16.64 11.20
CA THR A 91 1.24 15.96 11.24
C THR A 91 1.14 14.75 10.32
N SER A 92 2.23 14.42 9.62
CA SER A 92 2.23 13.30 8.68
C SER A 92 2.10 11.94 9.36
N VAL A 93 1.39 11.04 8.69
CA VAL A 93 1.39 9.59 8.93
C VAL A 93 2.01 8.97 7.67
N GLY A 94 3.18 8.36 7.82
CA GLY A 94 4.04 7.97 6.69
C GLY A 94 4.81 9.15 6.07
N GLY A 95 5.61 8.87 5.03
CA GLY A 95 6.54 9.85 4.44
C GLY A 95 6.11 10.38 3.08
N TYR A 96 5.77 11.67 2.97
CA TYR A 96 5.45 12.30 1.67
C TYR A 96 5.82 13.78 1.63
N MET A 97 5.86 14.33 0.42
CA MET A 97 6.05 15.76 0.18
C MET A 97 4.75 16.52 0.44
N MET A 98 4.79 17.62 1.19
CA MET A 98 3.59 18.46 1.41
C MET A 98 3.01 19.02 0.10
N ASN A 99 3.85 19.19 -0.93
CA ASN A 99 3.40 19.53 -2.29
C ASN A 99 2.45 18.49 -2.89
N SER A 100 2.59 17.20 -2.54
CA SER A 100 1.77 16.15 -3.11
C SER A 100 0.35 16.14 -2.57
N ILE A 101 0.07 16.85 -1.46
CA ILE A 101 -1.23 16.90 -0.80
C ILE A 101 -1.86 18.31 -0.80
N GLU A 102 -1.21 19.30 -1.42
CA GLU A 102 -1.77 20.66 -1.54
C GLU A 102 -3.00 20.63 -2.47
N ASN A 103 -4.13 21.19 -2.01
CA ASN A 103 -5.45 21.14 -2.65
C ASN A 103 -6.10 19.75 -2.71
N GLU A 104 -5.62 18.80 -1.92
CA GLU A 104 -6.24 17.48 -1.79
C GLU A 104 -7.50 17.56 -0.94
N TYR A 105 -8.56 16.85 -1.35
CA TYR A 105 -9.71 16.63 -0.48
C TYR A 105 -9.38 15.56 0.55
N CYS A 106 -9.91 15.69 1.76
CA CYS A 106 -9.64 14.76 2.83
C CYS A 106 -10.88 14.45 3.65
N ILE A 107 -10.81 13.34 4.38
CA ILE A 107 -11.82 12.93 5.35
C ILE A 107 -11.18 12.94 6.73
N ILE A 108 -11.80 13.64 7.67
CA ILE A 108 -11.43 13.70 9.09
C ILE A 108 -12.27 12.65 9.83
N HIS A 109 -11.60 11.72 10.50
CA HIS A 109 -12.21 10.61 11.22
C HIS A 109 -12.09 10.84 12.72
N THR A 110 -13.21 11.15 13.37
CA THR A 110 -13.24 11.42 14.81
C THR A 110 -13.25 10.13 15.62
N ARG A 111 -12.76 10.17 16.86
CA ARG A 111 -12.88 9.04 17.82
C ARG A 111 -14.33 8.61 18.11
N SER A 112 -15.31 9.48 17.84
CA SER A 112 -16.73 9.15 17.98
C SER A 112 -17.33 8.40 16.78
N GLY A 113 -16.54 8.16 15.73
CA GLY A 113 -16.98 7.51 14.49
C GLY A 113 -17.63 8.45 13.47
N LYS A 114 -17.74 9.75 13.77
CA LYS A 114 -18.19 10.74 12.78
C LYS A 114 -17.08 11.04 11.76
N LYS A 115 -17.49 11.27 10.51
CA LYS A 115 -16.62 11.63 9.39
C LYS A 115 -17.01 13.02 8.87
N TYR A 116 -16.02 13.86 8.62
CA TYR A 116 -16.18 15.21 8.05
C TYR A 116 -15.28 15.37 6.83
N THR A 117 -15.68 16.15 5.84
CA THR A 117 -14.81 16.48 4.70
C THR A 117 -14.03 17.76 4.96
N GLY A 118 -12.95 17.92 4.23
CA GLY A 118 -12.19 19.16 4.21
C GLY A 118 -11.22 19.21 3.04
N THR A 119 -10.54 20.34 2.93
CA THR A 119 -9.51 20.58 1.91
C THR A 119 -8.18 20.91 2.58
N ILE A 120 -7.11 20.25 2.14
CA ILE A 120 -5.74 20.53 2.58
C ILE A 120 -5.19 21.71 1.78
N LEU A 121 -4.76 22.77 2.47
CA LEU A 121 -4.29 24.01 1.87
C LEU A 121 -2.99 24.48 2.51
N SER A 122 -2.19 25.21 1.73
CA SER A 122 -1.22 26.15 2.29
C SER A 122 -1.96 27.22 3.09
N THR A 123 -1.37 27.73 4.17
CA THR A 123 -1.89 28.91 4.89
C THR A 123 -1.85 30.17 4.03
N HIS A 124 -1.06 30.18 2.95
CA HIS A 124 -1.01 31.25 1.95
C HIS A 124 -1.50 30.71 0.58
N PRO A 125 -2.79 30.36 0.41
CA PRO A 125 -3.25 29.61 -0.77
C PRO A 125 -3.59 30.48 -2.00
N SER A 126 -3.42 31.81 -1.92
CA SER A 126 -3.87 32.73 -2.98
C SER A 126 -2.87 33.83 -3.28
N VAL A 127 -2.52 33.96 -4.57
CA VAL A 127 -1.64 35.00 -5.11
C VAL A 127 -2.29 36.39 -5.16
N HIS A 128 -3.62 36.46 -5.05
CA HIS A 128 -4.33 37.74 -4.94
C HIS A 128 -4.28 38.31 -3.52
N VAL A 129 -3.91 37.49 -2.53
CA VAL A 129 -3.89 37.86 -1.11
C VAL A 129 -2.47 37.90 -0.56
N TYR A 130 -1.66 36.89 -0.87
CA TYR A 130 -0.32 36.71 -0.34
C TYR A 130 0.73 36.90 -1.43
N SER A 131 1.60 37.89 -1.26
CA SER A 131 2.67 38.22 -2.22
C SER A 131 3.73 37.12 -2.34
N ASP A 132 3.89 36.30 -1.31
CA ASP A 132 4.85 35.19 -1.23
C ASP A 132 4.24 33.82 -1.59
N ALA A 133 2.96 33.73 -1.96
CA ALA A 133 2.25 32.46 -2.22
C ALA A 133 2.96 31.53 -3.22
N ARG A 134 3.75 32.09 -4.15
CA ARG A 134 4.51 31.33 -5.15
C ARG A 134 5.66 30.57 -4.50
N ASP A 135 6.43 31.25 -3.67
CA ASP A 135 7.66 30.73 -3.05
C ASP A 135 7.42 30.20 -1.63
N PHE A 136 6.19 30.34 -1.11
CA PHE A 136 5.82 29.90 0.23
C PHE A 136 6.12 28.41 0.39
N LYS A 137 6.97 28.07 1.35
CA LYS A 137 7.49 26.71 1.47
C LYS A 137 6.40 25.74 1.91
N ARG A 138 6.25 24.61 1.20
CA ARG A 138 5.30 23.54 1.56
C ARG A 138 5.96 22.65 2.61
N GLN A 139 5.62 22.89 3.87
CA GLN A 139 6.07 22.14 5.04
C GLN A 139 4.92 22.05 6.03
N GLU A 140 4.86 21.05 6.92
CA GLU A 140 3.70 20.82 7.81
C GLU A 140 3.19 22.07 8.53
N ALA A 141 4.10 22.91 9.04
CA ALA A 141 3.75 24.14 9.75
C ALA A 141 2.97 25.16 8.90
N HIS A 142 3.05 25.03 7.59
CA HIS A 142 2.45 25.91 6.58
C HIS A 142 1.22 25.30 5.91
N MET A 143 0.85 24.07 6.29
CA MET A 143 -0.32 23.39 5.75
C MET A 143 -1.43 23.33 6.81
N GLU A 144 -2.68 23.34 6.37
CA GLU A 144 -3.85 23.20 7.23
C GLU A 144 -5.01 22.50 6.51
N VAL A 145 -5.94 21.95 7.28
CA VAL A 145 -7.24 21.52 6.75
C VAL A 145 -8.26 22.61 7.01
N ARG A 146 -8.90 23.07 5.93
CA ARG A 146 -10.15 23.81 6.00
C ARG A 146 -11.30 22.81 6.00
N ILE A 147 -12.04 22.75 7.10
CA ILE A 147 -13.16 21.83 7.30
C ILE A 147 -14.38 22.34 6.52
N ASP A 148 -15.14 21.45 5.89
CA ASP A 148 -16.37 21.81 5.15
C ASP A 148 -17.59 21.93 6.09
N GLU A 149 -17.41 22.62 7.21
CA GLU A 149 -18.43 22.88 8.23
C GLU A 149 -18.43 24.36 8.60
N LEU A 150 -19.56 24.86 9.12
CA LEU A 150 -19.67 26.24 9.60
C LEU A 150 -18.98 26.38 10.97
N VAL A 151 -17.66 26.48 10.96
CA VAL A 151 -16.81 26.69 12.13
C VAL A 151 -16.03 27.99 11.99
N GLU A 152 -16.03 28.80 13.03
CA GLU A 152 -15.27 30.06 13.08
C GLU A 152 -14.29 30.09 14.26
N SER A 153 -14.32 29.05 15.10
CA SER A 153 -13.52 28.96 16.31
C SER A 153 -13.08 27.54 16.65
N ALA A 154 -12.04 27.43 17.47
CA ALA A 154 -11.62 26.14 18.04
C ALA A 154 -12.74 25.44 18.83
N GLU A 155 -13.64 26.20 19.47
CA GLU A 155 -14.77 25.60 20.19
C GLU A 155 -15.86 25.08 19.27
N ASP A 156 -16.05 25.65 18.08
CA ASP A 156 -16.99 25.09 17.10
C ASP A 156 -16.48 23.75 16.55
N VAL A 157 -15.18 23.65 16.25
CA VAL A 157 -14.54 22.39 15.86
C VAL A 157 -14.68 21.34 16.96
N LYS A 158 -14.51 21.73 18.23
CA LYS A 158 -14.68 20.82 19.37
C LYS A 158 -16.12 20.32 19.50
N LYS A 159 -17.14 21.14 19.19
CA LYS A 159 -18.56 20.72 19.16
C LYS A 159 -18.82 19.65 18.09
N LEU A 160 -18.05 19.65 16.99
CA LEU A 160 -18.07 18.57 16.01
C LEU A 160 -17.49 17.25 16.56
N GLY A 161 -16.71 17.33 17.64
CA GLY A 161 -16.00 16.19 18.22
C GLY A 161 -14.64 15.93 17.56
N ILE A 162 -14.15 16.86 16.75
CA ILE A 162 -12.82 16.80 16.13
C ILE A 162 -11.77 17.24 17.17
N GLY A 163 -10.70 16.47 17.31
CA GLY A 163 -9.65 16.73 18.29
C GLY A 163 -8.26 16.26 17.85
N VAL A 164 -7.26 16.61 18.64
CA VAL A 164 -5.87 16.14 18.46
C VAL A 164 -5.85 14.62 18.50
N GLY A 165 -5.15 14.01 17.54
CA GLY A 165 -5.06 12.55 17.42
C GLY A 165 -6.15 11.91 16.55
N ASP A 166 -7.08 12.69 16.00
CA ASP A 166 -8.00 12.22 14.96
C ASP A 166 -7.27 12.03 13.63
N PHE A 167 -7.66 11.00 12.88
CA PHE A 167 -7.04 10.66 11.61
C PHE A 167 -7.61 11.50 10.47
N VAL A 168 -6.76 11.80 9.50
CA VAL A 168 -7.11 12.48 8.26
C VAL A 168 -6.64 11.60 7.10
N SER A 169 -7.57 11.07 6.31
CA SER A 169 -7.25 10.33 5.09
C SER A 169 -7.39 11.23 3.87
N PHE A 170 -6.57 11.01 2.86
CA PHE A 170 -6.64 11.74 1.59
C PHE A 170 -7.65 11.09 0.65
N ASP A 171 -8.26 11.87 -0.23
CA ASP A 171 -9.04 11.35 -1.33
C ASP A 171 -8.11 10.63 -2.33
N ALA A 172 -8.32 9.33 -2.47
CA ALA A 172 -7.49 8.50 -3.32
C ALA A 172 -7.73 8.78 -4.82
N ARG A 173 -8.91 9.29 -5.19
CA ARG A 173 -9.27 9.65 -6.58
C ARG A 173 -9.03 8.50 -7.57
N ALA A 174 -9.33 7.27 -7.16
CA ALA A 174 -9.06 6.08 -7.94
C ALA A 174 -9.83 6.08 -9.28
N VAL A 175 -9.12 5.94 -10.39
CA VAL A 175 -9.67 5.87 -11.74
C VAL A 175 -8.97 4.78 -12.53
N ILE A 176 -9.76 3.84 -13.06
CA ILE A 176 -9.30 2.86 -14.06
C ILE A 176 -9.72 3.36 -15.43
N THR A 177 -8.76 3.59 -16.30
CA THR A 177 -8.97 4.12 -17.65
C THR A 177 -9.28 2.99 -18.65
N PRO A 178 -9.98 3.28 -19.76
CA PRO A 178 -10.24 2.27 -20.81
C PRO A 178 -8.96 1.67 -21.43
N SER A 179 -7.84 2.40 -21.40
CA SER A 179 -6.55 1.90 -21.88
C SER A 179 -5.84 0.97 -20.90
N GLY A 180 -6.34 0.82 -19.66
CA GLY A 180 -5.78 -0.09 -18.66
C GLY A 180 -4.87 0.56 -17.62
N TYR A 181 -4.65 1.88 -17.68
CA TYR A 181 -3.99 2.60 -16.59
C TYR A 181 -4.89 2.74 -15.38
N ILE A 182 -4.31 2.60 -14.20
CA ILE A 182 -4.94 2.82 -12.91
C ILE A 182 -4.23 4.03 -12.30
N LYS A 183 -5.00 5.07 -11.99
CA LYS A 183 -4.53 6.30 -11.36
C LYS A 183 -5.15 6.41 -9.99
N SER A 184 -4.36 6.61 -8.96
CA SER A 184 -4.86 6.77 -7.59
C SER A 184 -3.75 7.28 -6.70
N ARG A 185 -4.08 7.78 -5.51
CA ARG A 185 -3.16 7.62 -4.38
C ARG A 185 -3.22 6.19 -3.88
N HIS A 186 -2.17 5.72 -3.21
CA HIS A 186 -2.18 4.46 -2.46
C HIS A 186 -2.31 3.20 -3.34
N LEU A 187 -1.84 3.25 -4.59
CA LEU A 187 -1.49 2.04 -5.32
C LEU A 187 -0.41 1.28 -4.56
N ASP A 188 0.50 2.04 -3.97
CA ASP A 188 1.35 1.67 -2.85
C ASP A 188 0.49 1.47 -1.57
N ASP A 189 0.19 0.26 -1.12
CA ASP A 189 0.49 -1.05 -1.74
C ASP A 189 -0.78 -1.89 -2.00
N LYS A 190 -1.92 -1.20 -2.14
CA LYS A 190 -3.21 -1.84 -2.42
C LYS A 190 -3.21 -2.61 -3.74
N ALA A 191 -2.35 -2.23 -4.69
CA ALA A 191 -2.14 -2.95 -5.94
C ALA A 191 -1.61 -4.37 -5.70
N SER A 192 -0.67 -4.55 -4.78
CA SER A 192 -0.11 -5.86 -4.45
C SER A 192 -1.04 -6.68 -3.58
N VAL A 193 -1.79 -6.06 -2.67
CA VAL A 193 -2.87 -6.74 -1.96
C VAL A 193 -3.89 -7.32 -2.95
N ALA A 194 -4.31 -6.54 -3.95
CA ALA A 194 -5.19 -7.05 -5.00
C ALA A 194 -4.54 -8.18 -5.82
N ALA A 195 -3.22 -8.10 -6.08
CA ALA A 195 -2.49 -9.18 -6.76
C ALA A 195 -2.44 -10.48 -5.92
N LEU A 196 -2.21 -10.38 -4.61
CA LEU A 196 -2.23 -11.51 -3.68
C LEU A 196 -3.61 -12.17 -3.64
N PHE A 197 -4.68 -11.40 -3.59
CA PHE A 197 -6.04 -11.94 -3.68
C PHE A 197 -6.34 -12.52 -5.06
N GLY A 198 -5.81 -11.95 -6.15
CA GLY A 198 -5.87 -12.56 -7.48
C GLY A 198 -5.20 -13.93 -7.56
N LEU A 199 -4.10 -14.13 -6.81
CA LEU A 199 -3.46 -15.44 -6.66
C LEU A 199 -4.40 -16.43 -5.95
N LEU A 200 -4.96 -16.05 -4.80
CA LEU A 200 -5.91 -16.87 -4.04
C LEU A 200 -7.17 -17.22 -4.86
N GLU A 201 -7.72 -16.25 -5.58
CA GLU A 201 -8.87 -16.46 -6.47
C GLU A 201 -8.53 -17.51 -7.53
N SER A 202 -7.35 -17.42 -8.14
CA SER A 202 -6.93 -18.40 -9.15
C SER A 202 -6.80 -19.81 -8.57
N MET A 203 -6.29 -19.95 -7.35
CA MET A 203 -6.20 -21.23 -6.64
C MET A 203 -7.57 -21.84 -6.44
N LYS A 204 -8.54 -21.04 -6.00
CA LYS A 204 -9.93 -21.47 -5.78
C LYS A 204 -10.64 -21.82 -7.09
N ARG A 205 -10.59 -20.92 -8.08
CA ARG A 205 -11.30 -21.04 -9.35
C ARG A 205 -10.81 -22.23 -10.18
N ASP A 206 -9.49 -22.40 -10.26
CA ASP A 206 -8.86 -23.47 -11.06
C ASP A 206 -8.49 -24.70 -10.22
N ASN A 207 -8.82 -24.71 -8.92
CA ASN A 207 -8.62 -25.80 -7.97
C ASN A 207 -7.18 -26.36 -7.98
N TRP A 208 -6.19 -25.48 -7.92
CA TRP A 208 -4.78 -25.86 -7.81
C TRP A 208 -4.19 -25.51 -6.45
N LYS A 209 -3.12 -26.21 -6.07
CA LYS A 209 -2.42 -26.02 -4.79
C LYS A 209 -0.96 -25.65 -5.01
N PRO A 210 -0.39 -24.76 -4.18
CA PRO A 210 1.04 -24.46 -4.21
C PRO A 210 1.88 -25.70 -3.86
N ALA A 211 3.13 -25.72 -4.27
CA ALA A 211 4.08 -26.80 -3.96
C ALA A 211 4.26 -26.96 -2.45
N TYR A 212 4.48 -25.83 -1.77
CA TYR A 212 4.64 -25.74 -0.32
C TYR A 212 3.50 -24.96 0.32
N ASN A 213 3.40 -24.97 1.66
CA ASN A 213 2.46 -24.09 2.34
C ASN A 213 2.76 -22.63 1.97
N VAL A 214 1.71 -21.83 1.83
CA VAL A 214 1.85 -20.39 1.60
C VAL A 214 1.11 -19.64 2.70
N LYS A 215 1.76 -18.63 3.27
CA LYS A 215 1.15 -17.66 4.19
C LYS A 215 1.18 -16.28 3.58
N LEU A 216 0.02 -15.66 3.40
CA LEU A 216 -0.09 -14.27 2.96
C LEU A 216 -0.21 -13.39 4.21
N LEU A 217 0.66 -12.39 4.31
CA LEU A 217 0.71 -11.41 5.38
C LEU A 217 0.17 -10.10 4.84
N ILE A 218 -1.03 -9.70 5.25
CA ILE A 218 -1.58 -8.37 4.93
C ILE A 218 -1.25 -7.45 6.11
N SER A 219 -0.19 -6.67 5.96
CA SER A 219 0.34 -5.79 7.01
C SER A 219 -0.35 -4.42 7.02
N ASN A 220 -0.22 -3.69 8.13
CA ASN A 220 -0.96 -2.45 8.40
C ASN A 220 -0.12 -1.33 9.07
N TYR A 221 1.20 -1.45 9.01
CA TYR A 221 2.16 -0.48 9.54
C TYR A 221 3.46 -0.44 8.72
N GLU A 222 3.39 -0.76 7.43
CA GLU A 222 4.57 -0.75 6.55
C GLU A 222 5.11 0.67 6.45
N GLU A 223 4.23 1.65 6.22
CA GLU A 223 4.54 3.06 5.92
C GLU A 223 5.26 3.80 7.06
N VAL A 224 5.33 3.18 8.25
CA VAL A 224 6.07 3.67 9.42
C VAL A 224 7.18 2.71 9.87
N GLY A 225 7.52 1.75 9.02
CA GLY A 225 8.73 0.91 9.06
C GLY A 225 8.60 -0.40 9.82
N HIS A 226 7.39 -0.86 10.18
CA HIS A 226 7.26 -2.05 11.03
C HIS A 226 6.07 -2.97 10.74
N GLY A 227 5.57 -3.02 9.50
CA GLY A 227 4.48 -3.91 9.07
C GLY A 227 4.77 -5.37 9.40
N ALA A 228 5.63 -6.01 8.61
CA ALA A 228 6.07 -7.40 8.76
C ALA A 228 7.28 -7.58 9.70
N ALA A 229 7.53 -6.65 10.62
CA ALA A 229 8.52 -6.84 11.69
C ALA A 229 8.21 -8.06 12.58
N TYR A 230 6.96 -8.57 12.54
CA TYR A 230 6.61 -9.90 13.01
C TYR A 230 6.12 -10.75 11.84
N ILE A 231 6.67 -11.95 11.71
CA ILE A 231 6.18 -12.99 10.80
C ILE A 231 6.07 -14.34 11.55
N PRO A 232 5.16 -15.24 11.16
CA PRO A 232 5.11 -16.60 11.70
C PRO A 232 6.46 -17.34 11.60
N ALA A 233 6.85 -17.99 12.69
CA ALA A 233 8.16 -18.65 12.80
C ALA A 233 8.37 -19.85 11.86
N ASP A 234 7.30 -20.37 11.26
CA ASP A 234 7.33 -21.46 10.29
C ASP A 234 7.58 -20.97 8.85
N ILE A 235 7.64 -19.67 8.60
CA ILE A 235 8.02 -19.10 7.30
C ILE A 235 9.52 -19.28 7.08
N HIS A 236 9.90 -19.85 5.93
CA HIS A 236 11.29 -20.14 5.57
C HIS A 236 11.89 -19.10 4.60
N GLU A 237 11.04 -18.54 3.74
CA GLU A 237 11.38 -17.50 2.78
C GLU A 237 10.21 -16.55 2.62
N LEU A 238 10.47 -15.26 2.40
CA LEU A 238 9.46 -14.21 2.26
C LEU A 238 9.65 -13.48 0.94
N ILE A 239 8.57 -13.32 0.18
CA ILE A 239 8.52 -12.34 -0.91
C ILE A 239 7.66 -11.18 -0.41
N ALA A 240 8.26 -10.02 -0.24
CA ALA A 240 7.49 -8.78 -0.17
C ALA A 240 6.96 -8.48 -1.57
N VAL A 241 5.64 -8.43 -1.69
CA VAL A 241 4.91 -8.00 -2.87
C VAL A 241 4.48 -6.58 -2.56
N ASP A 242 5.29 -5.66 -3.05
CA ASP A 242 5.15 -4.24 -2.82
C ASP A 242 5.16 -3.57 -4.20
N MET A 243 5.74 -2.38 -4.38
CA MET A 243 5.86 -1.75 -5.69
C MET A 243 7.30 -1.50 -6.14
N GLY A 244 7.46 -1.23 -7.44
CA GLY A 244 8.71 -0.75 -8.02
C GLY A 244 8.64 0.72 -8.38
N CYS A 245 9.50 1.54 -7.76
CA CYS A 245 9.62 2.96 -8.12
C CYS A 245 10.07 3.12 -9.58
N ILE A 246 9.55 4.15 -10.26
CA ILE A 246 9.97 4.56 -11.60
C ILE A 246 10.63 5.93 -11.52
N GLY A 247 11.83 6.06 -12.09
CA GLY A 247 12.65 7.26 -12.01
C GLY A 247 13.92 7.19 -12.86
N ASP A 248 14.79 8.18 -12.70
CA ASP A 248 15.86 8.52 -13.64
C ASP A 248 16.73 7.34 -14.15
N ASP A 249 17.38 6.61 -13.26
CA ASP A 249 18.31 5.51 -13.59
C ASP A 249 17.68 4.12 -13.46
N LEU A 250 16.36 4.06 -13.27
CA LEU A 250 15.59 2.83 -13.08
C LEU A 250 14.98 2.36 -14.41
N SER A 251 14.96 1.06 -14.63
CA SER A 251 14.51 0.46 -15.89
C SER A 251 13.02 0.14 -15.92
N CYS A 252 12.39 -0.01 -14.75
CA CYS A 252 10.98 -0.38 -14.61
C CYS A 252 10.02 0.63 -15.26
N LYS A 253 9.01 0.11 -15.97
CA LYS A 253 7.89 0.88 -16.50
C LYS A 253 6.60 0.50 -15.78
N GLU A 254 5.57 1.31 -15.98
CA GLU A 254 4.23 1.08 -15.40
C GLU A 254 3.58 -0.23 -15.86
N THR A 255 4.09 -0.88 -16.90
CA THR A 255 3.62 -2.16 -17.44
C THR A 255 4.42 -3.37 -16.95
N ASP A 256 5.54 -3.13 -16.28
CA ASP A 256 6.50 -4.17 -15.90
C ASP A 256 6.26 -4.63 -14.47
N VAL A 257 6.66 -5.87 -14.17
CA VAL A 257 6.89 -6.30 -12.80
C VAL A 257 8.30 -5.88 -12.40
N SER A 258 8.43 -5.10 -11.34
CA SER A 258 9.72 -4.83 -10.71
C SER A 258 10.18 -6.05 -9.93
N ILE A 259 11.47 -6.38 -10.08
CA ILE A 259 12.21 -7.31 -9.24
C ILE A 259 13.33 -6.50 -8.59
N CYS A 260 13.22 -6.23 -7.29
CA CYS A 260 14.22 -5.46 -6.59
C CYS A 260 15.42 -6.35 -6.25
N ALA A 261 16.60 -6.00 -6.77
CA ALA A 261 17.84 -6.68 -6.41
C ALA A 261 18.40 -6.19 -5.07
N LYS A 262 18.18 -4.91 -4.74
CA LYS A 262 18.68 -4.27 -3.52
C LYS A 262 17.84 -3.04 -3.21
N ASP A 263 17.49 -2.87 -1.94
CA ASP A 263 16.86 -1.65 -1.43
C ASP A 263 17.83 -0.82 -0.56
N SER A 264 17.33 0.12 0.25
CA SER A 264 18.16 0.93 1.14
C SER A 264 18.79 0.12 2.29
N SER A 265 18.19 -1.01 2.65
CA SER A 265 18.65 -1.89 3.73
C SER A 265 19.77 -2.84 3.28
N GLY A 266 19.77 -3.27 2.02
CA GLY A 266 20.77 -4.19 1.49
C GLY A 266 20.29 -5.01 0.29
N PRO A 267 21.17 -5.88 -0.26
CA PRO A 267 20.77 -6.80 -1.33
C PRO A 267 19.81 -7.87 -0.80
N TYR A 268 18.83 -8.25 -1.64
CA TYR A 268 18.00 -9.42 -1.40
C TYR A 268 18.73 -10.72 -1.74
N ASP A 269 18.17 -11.88 -1.37
CA ASP A 269 18.81 -13.18 -1.61
C ASP A 269 19.03 -13.41 -3.11
N TYR A 270 20.28 -13.66 -3.49
CA TYR A 270 20.68 -13.85 -4.89
C TYR A 270 19.96 -15.02 -5.55
N GLY A 271 19.70 -16.10 -4.81
CA GLY A 271 19.00 -17.28 -5.33
C GLY A 271 17.53 -17.00 -5.59
N MET A 272 16.85 -16.32 -4.67
CA MET A 272 15.44 -15.93 -4.83
C MET A 272 15.26 -14.94 -5.99
N THR A 273 16.08 -13.89 -6.07
CA THR A 273 16.01 -12.91 -7.15
C THR A 273 16.32 -13.54 -8.51
N SER A 274 17.35 -14.39 -8.60
CA SER A 274 17.67 -15.15 -9.83
C SER A 274 16.52 -16.06 -10.25
N ARG A 275 15.85 -16.73 -9.30
CA ARG A 275 14.69 -17.58 -9.59
C ARG A 275 13.52 -16.76 -10.12
N LEU A 276 13.23 -15.60 -9.54
CA LEU A 276 12.16 -14.71 -10.01
C LEU A 276 12.43 -14.22 -11.44
N ILE A 277 13.67 -13.84 -11.75
CA ILE A 277 14.07 -13.44 -13.10
C ILE A 277 13.85 -14.59 -14.10
N GLN A 278 14.33 -15.79 -13.79
CA GLN A 278 14.17 -16.97 -14.66
C GLN A 278 12.70 -17.33 -14.87
N LEU A 279 11.86 -17.22 -13.82
CA LEU A 279 10.43 -17.46 -13.93
C LEU A 279 9.77 -16.42 -14.83
N ALA A 280 10.10 -15.14 -14.66
CA ALA A 280 9.57 -14.07 -15.50
C ALA A 280 9.93 -14.29 -16.98
N GLU A 281 11.17 -14.66 -17.29
CA GLU A 281 11.61 -15.00 -18.64
C GLU A 281 10.84 -16.21 -19.21
N SER A 282 10.72 -17.29 -18.43
CA SER A 282 10.06 -18.52 -18.87
C SER A 282 8.56 -18.37 -19.12
N GLU A 283 7.90 -17.48 -18.37
CA GLU A 283 6.47 -17.19 -18.49
C GLU A 283 6.19 -16.02 -19.46
N GLY A 284 7.22 -15.40 -20.04
CA GLY A 284 7.07 -14.26 -20.95
C GLY A 284 6.49 -13.02 -20.26
N ILE A 285 6.81 -12.83 -18.98
CA ILE A 285 6.39 -11.68 -18.18
C ILE A 285 7.33 -10.51 -18.45
N ALA A 286 6.78 -9.33 -18.74
CA ALA A 286 7.56 -8.10 -18.80
C ALA A 286 8.04 -7.74 -17.39
N TYR A 287 9.34 -7.61 -17.20
CA TYR A 287 9.95 -7.31 -15.91
C TYR A 287 11.13 -6.34 -16.05
N ALA A 288 11.51 -5.72 -14.93
CA ALA A 288 12.74 -4.98 -14.78
C ALA A 288 13.43 -5.36 -13.47
N VAL A 289 14.76 -5.35 -13.46
CA VAL A 289 15.56 -5.56 -12.25
C VAL A 289 16.20 -4.25 -11.88
N ASP A 290 15.88 -3.73 -10.70
CA ASP A 290 16.28 -2.40 -10.26
C ASP A 290 16.85 -2.40 -8.83
N VAL A 291 17.48 -1.29 -8.46
CA VAL A 291 18.07 -1.03 -7.15
C VAL A 291 17.49 0.27 -6.59
N TYR A 292 16.93 0.23 -5.38
CA TYR A 292 16.20 1.37 -4.80
C TYR A 292 16.91 1.95 -3.58
N PRO A 293 17.64 3.08 -3.68
CA PRO A 293 18.48 3.59 -2.60
C PRO A 293 17.72 4.22 -1.42
N HIS A 294 16.45 4.58 -1.61
CA HIS A 294 15.63 5.32 -0.63
C HIS A 294 14.36 4.57 -0.21
N TYR A 295 14.32 3.27 -0.49
CA TYR A 295 13.14 2.43 -0.34
C TYR A 295 13.39 1.33 0.69
N GLY A 296 12.35 0.92 1.40
CA GLY A 296 12.30 -0.25 2.26
C GLY A 296 10.96 -0.95 2.05
N SER A 297 10.86 -2.21 2.46
CA SER A 297 9.59 -2.96 2.40
C SER A 297 9.39 -3.79 3.66
N ASP A 298 8.27 -4.49 3.73
CA ASP A 298 8.00 -5.51 4.72
C ASP A 298 9.11 -6.57 4.85
N ALA A 299 9.79 -6.94 3.75
CA ALA A 299 10.92 -7.85 3.81
C ALA A 299 12.09 -7.27 4.62
N SER A 300 12.34 -5.98 4.45
CA SER A 300 13.40 -5.23 5.15
C SER A 300 13.06 -5.07 6.63
N ALA A 301 11.77 -4.85 6.95
CA ALA A 301 11.28 -4.86 8.32
C ALA A 301 11.43 -6.24 8.99
N ALA A 302 11.08 -7.32 8.29
CA ALA A 302 11.20 -8.69 8.82
C ALA A 302 12.67 -9.06 9.12
N LEU A 303 13.59 -8.75 8.19
CA LEU A 303 15.02 -9.01 8.35
C LEU A 303 15.63 -8.19 9.49
N SER A 304 15.34 -6.90 9.56
CA SER A 304 15.87 -6.01 10.61
C SER A 304 15.34 -6.36 12.00
N ALA A 305 14.12 -6.92 12.09
CA ALA A 305 13.57 -7.45 13.34
C ALA A 305 14.17 -8.79 13.79
N GLY A 306 15.06 -9.39 12.98
CA GLY A 306 15.79 -10.61 13.34
C GLY A 306 15.18 -11.92 12.80
N SER A 307 14.30 -11.85 11.81
CA SER A 307 13.74 -13.06 11.18
C SER A 307 14.82 -13.85 10.45
N ASN A 308 14.95 -15.14 10.75
CA ASN A 308 15.91 -16.03 10.11
C ASN A 308 15.34 -16.64 8.81
N ILE A 309 15.23 -15.81 7.78
CA ILE A 309 14.62 -16.17 6.49
C ILE A 309 15.47 -15.66 5.33
N LYS A 310 15.24 -16.22 4.15
CA LYS A 310 15.61 -15.56 2.89
C LYS A 310 14.49 -14.60 2.48
N ALA A 311 14.84 -13.51 1.82
CA ALA A 311 13.86 -12.56 1.34
C ALA A 311 14.12 -12.08 -0.09
N ALA A 312 13.03 -11.75 -0.78
CA ALA A 312 13.03 -11.03 -2.04
C ALA A 312 11.88 -10.01 -2.06
N LEU A 313 11.92 -9.11 -3.04
CA LEU A 313 10.95 -8.05 -3.22
C LEU A 313 10.58 -7.94 -4.70
N ILE A 314 9.29 -7.95 -4.99
CA ILE A 314 8.72 -7.74 -6.31
C ILE A 314 7.50 -6.83 -6.24
N GLY A 315 7.02 -6.35 -7.38
CA GLY A 315 5.84 -5.51 -7.40
C GLY A 315 5.43 -5.00 -8.77
N PRO A 316 4.21 -4.46 -8.96
CA PRO A 316 3.93 -3.67 -10.15
C PRO A 316 4.81 -2.41 -10.18
N GLY A 317 5.24 -1.99 -11.38
CA GLY A 317 5.87 -0.68 -11.56
C GLY A 317 4.89 0.46 -11.28
N VAL A 318 5.24 1.38 -10.38
CA VAL A 318 4.41 2.51 -9.96
C VAL A 318 5.17 3.81 -10.16
N HIS A 319 4.59 4.70 -10.97
CA HIS A 319 5.11 6.05 -11.17
C HIS A 319 4.58 7.01 -10.10
N ALA A 320 5.46 7.88 -9.60
CA ALA A 320 5.14 8.93 -8.62
C ALA A 320 4.52 8.40 -7.30
N SER A 321 5.05 7.28 -6.79
CA SER A 321 4.74 6.77 -5.43
C SER A 321 4.80 7.89 -4.37
N HIS A 322 3.93 7.76 -3.35
CA HIS A 322 3.73 8.71 -2.25
C HIS A 322 3.20 10.10 -2.71
N ALA A 323 2.70 10.16 -3.95
CA ALA A 323 2.03 11.32 -4.53
C ALA A 323 0.74 10.90 -5.24
N MET A 324 0.52 11.37 -6.47
CA MET A 324 -0.57 10.91 -7.32
C MET A 324 -0.01 9.85 -8.26
N GLU A 325 -0.33 8.60 -7.97
CA GLU A 325 0.36 7.43 -8.50
C GLU A 325 -0.31 6.93 -9.76
N ARG A 326 0.47 6.22 -10.58
CA ARG A 326 -0.05 5.53 -11.75
C ARG A 326 0.70 4.22 -11.99
N THR A 327 -0.07 3.18 -12.31
CA THR A 327 0.42 1.89 -12.81
C THR A 327 -0.47 1.42 -13.96
N HIS A 328 -0.11 0.33 -14.61
CA HIS A 328 -0.91 -0.31 -15.63
C HIS A 328 -1.40 -1.69 -15.16
N LYS A 329 -2.64 -2.07 -15.52
CA LYS A 329 -3.21 -3.38 -15.17
C LYS A 329 -2.31 -4.56 -15.54
N GLN A 330 -1.50 -4.41 -16.60
CA GLN A 330 -0.54 -5.44 -17.03
C GLN A 330 0.48 -5.75 -15.94
N ALA A 331 1.03 -4.73 -15.26
CA ALA A 331 1.99 -4.92 -14.18
C ALA A 331 1.35 -5.70 -13.04
N VAL A 332 0.17 -5.27 -12.57
CA VAL A 332 -0.58 -5.93 -11.48
C VAL A 332 -0.89 -7.39 -11.81
N LEU A 333 -1.43 -7.66 -13.01
CA LEU A 333 -1.77 -9.03 -13.42
C LEU A 333 -0.52 -9.89 -13.63
N ASN A 334 0.57 -9.32 -14.14
CA ASN A 334 1.82 -10.04 -14.29
C ASN A 334 2.49 -10.32 -12.93
N THR A 335 2.31 -9.48 -11.92
CA THR A 335 2.70 -9.79 -10.54
C THR A 335 1.97 -11.04 -10.04
N VAL A 336 0.66 -11.17 -10.30
CA VAL A 336 -0.08 -12.41 -9.98
C VAL A 336 0.52 -13.62 -10.68
N LYS A 337 0.84 -13.51 -11.98
CA LYS A 337 1.44 -14.61 -12.75
C LYS A 337 2.81 -15.01 -12.21
N LEU A 338 3.66 -14.05 -11.86
CA LEU A 338 4.99 -14.32 -11.34
C LEU A 338 4.90 -15.01 -9.97
N LEU A 339 4.02 -14.52 -9.08
CA LEU A 339 3.75 -15.17 -7.79
C LEU A 339 3.24 -16.59 -7.96
N ALA A 340 2.30 -16.77 -8.87
CA ALA A 340 1.73 -18.08 -9.20
C ALA A 340 2.80 -19.05 -9.72
N ALA A 341 3.71 -18.58 -10.58
CA ALA A 341 4.84 -19.37 -11.08
C ALA A 341 5.86 -19.69 -9.97
N TYR A 342 6.03 -18.80 -8.99
CA TYR A 342 6.95 -18.99 -7.89
C TYR A 342 6.48 -20.04 -6.88
N VAL A 343 5.18 -20.05 -6.53
CA VAL A 343 4.65 -20.92 -5.47
C VAL A 343 4.14 -22.28 -5.98
N LYS A 344 4.04 -22.46 -7.28
CA LYS A 344 3.55 -23.70 -7.92
C LYS A 344 4.59 -24.80 -7.97
#